data_AF-A0A2S8PJF3-F1
#
_entry.id   AF-A0A2S8PJF3-F1
#
_cell.length_a   1.000
_cell.length_b   1.000
_cell.length_c   1.000
_cell.angle_alpha   90.00
_cell.angle_beta   90.00
_cell.angle_gamma   90.00
#
_symmetry.space_group_name_H-M   'P 1'
#
loop_
_entity.id
_entity.type
_entity.pdbx_description
1 polymer ?
#
loop_
_entity_poly.entity_id
_entity_poly.type
_entity_poly.pdbx_seq_one_letter_code
_entity_poly.pdbx_strand_id
1 'polypeptide(L)' 'MTIERFHIHVADEILDDLKYRLDHIRWPEQVDNDGWERGTELSYLKSLVSYWKDHYDWRAKESELNRLSQYCCHI' A
#
# COMPACT_ATOMS: atom_id res chain seq x y z
N MET A 1 32.85 2.34 6.11
CA MET A 1 31.49 2.64 5.61
C MET A 1 31.29 1.87 4.33
N THR A 2 30.49 0.80 4.37
CA THR A 2 30.20 -0.03 3.20
C THR A 2 28.90 0.48 2.56
N ILE A 3 28.93 0.73 1.25
CA ILE A 3 27.75 1.09 0.46
C ILE A 3 27.37 -0.13 -0.36
N GLU A 4 26.15 -0.59 -0.20
CA GLU A 4 25.62 -1.78 -0.87
C GLU A 4 24.49 -1.40 -1.81
N ARG A 5 24.40 -2.05 -2.97
CA ARG A 5 23.29 -1.84 -3.89
C ARG A 5 22.02 -2.40 -3.28
N PHE A 6 20.95 -1.61 -3.34
CA PHE A 6 19.63 -2.00 -2.89
C PHE A 6 18.70 -2.26 -4.09
N HIS A 7 17.83 -3.25 -3.94
CA HIS A 7 16.79 -3.57 -4.91
C HIS A 7 15.54 -3.93 -4.12
N ILE A 8 14.43 -3.24 -4.40
CA ILE A 8 13.16 -3.50 -3.73
C ILE A 8 12.67 -4.87 -4.19
N HIS A 9 12.43 -5.76 -3.24
CA HIS A 9 11.78 -7.03 -3.48
C HIS A 9 10.84 -7.34 -2.32
N VAL A 10 9.55 -7.19 -2.58
CA VAL A 10 8.50 -7.63 -1.64
C VAL A 10 8.10 -9.04 -2.01
N ALA A 11 8.21 -9.98 -1.07
CA ALA A 11 7.85 -11.38 -1.31
C ALA A 11 6.36 -11.52 -1.66
N ASP A 12 6.01 -12.51 -2.51
CA ASP A 12 4.62 -12.75 -2.92
C ASP A 12 3.70 -12.99 -1.71
N GLU A 13 4.19 -13.69 -0.69
CA GLU A 13 3.45 -13.96 0.55
C GLU A 13 2.97 -12.68 1.27
N ILE A 14 3.73 -11.59 1.17
CA ILE A 14 3.35 -10.29 1.76
C ILE A 14 2.21 -9.65 0.95
N LEU A 15 2.24 -9.78 -0.37
CA LEU A 15 1.19 -9.26 -1.24
C LEU A 15 -0.10 -10.07 -1.11
N ASP A 16 0.02 -11.39 -0.93
CA ASP A 16 -1.11 -12.27 -0.69
C ASP A 16 -1.75 -12.02 0.67
N ASP A 17 -0.95 -11.86 1.74
CA ASP A 17 -1.45 -11.45 3.05
C ASP A 17 -2.13 -10.08 3.01
N LEU A 18 -1.55 -9.11 2.28
CA LEU A 18 -2.16 -7.80 2.08
C LEU A 18 -3.55 -7.92 1.41
N LYS A 19 -3.65 -8.65 0.30
CA LYS A 19 -4.93 -8.86 -0.40
C LYS A 19 -5.96 -9.53 0.50
N TYR A 20 -5.56 -10.57 1.23
CA TYR A 20 -6.41 -11.23 2.20
C TYR A 20 -6.95 -10.24 3.24
N ARG A 21 -6.11 -9.36 3.80
CA ARG A 21 -6.57 -8.35 4.78
C ARG A 21 -7.52 -7.32 4.17
N LEU A 22 -7.26 -6.88 2.94
CA LEU A 22 -8.14 -5.95 2.23
C LEU A 22 -9.53 -6.56 1.94
N ASP A 23 -9.59 -7.88 1.73
CA ASP A 23 -10.84 -8.63 1.56
C ASP A 23 -11.64 -8.80 2.85
N HIS A 24 -10.97 -8.79 4.00
CA HIS A 24 -11.58 -9.10 5.31
C HIS A 24 -11.71 -7.88 6.22
N ILE A 25 -11.80 -6.68 5.64
CA ILE A 25 -11.94 -5.44 6.41
C ILE A 25 -13.29 -5.42 7.14
N ARG A 26 -13.23 -5.20 8.46
CA ARG A 26 -14.38 -4.81 9.26
C ARG A 26 -14.51 -3.29 9.26
N TRP A 27 -15.41 -2.76 8.43
CA TRP A 27 -15.65 -1.33 8.33
C TRP A 27 -16.31 -0.77 9.60
N PRO A 28 -15.85 0.39 10.11
CA PRO A 28 -16.55 1.09 11.18
C PRO A 28 -17.83 1.73 10.65
N GLU A 29 -18.75 2.06 11.56
CA GLU A 29 -19.86 2.97 11.26
C GLU A 29 -19.32 4.41 11.21
N GLN A 30 -19.82 5.21 10.27
CA GLN A 30 -19.54 6.64 10.19
C GLN A 30 -20.81 7.40 10.58
N VAL A 31 -20.67 8.41 11.44
CA VAL A 31 -21.76 9.33 11.75
C VAL A 31 -22.03 10.19 10.51
N ASP A 32 -23.31 10.31 10.14
CA ASP A 32 -23.71 11.08 8.97
C ASP A 32 -23.22 12.53 9.05
N ASN A 33 -22.85 13.08 7.88
CA ASN A 33 -22.60 14.51 7.65
C ASN A 33 -21.29 15.13 8.18
N ASP A 34 -20.33 14.35 8.70
CA ASP A 34 -19.04 14.90 9.18
C ASP A 34 -17.95 15.03 8.09
N GLY A 35 -18.21 14.57 6.85
CA GLY A 35 -17.27 14.65 5.73
C GLY A 35 -15.85 14.18 6.12
N TRP A 36 -14.88 15.09 6.03
CA TRP A 36 -13.47 14.87 6.43
C TRP A 36 -13.10 15.49 7.78
N GLU A 37 -14.04 16.10 8.49
CA GLU A 37 -13.76 16.90 9.69
C GLU A 37 -13.23 16.06 10.87
N ARG A 38 -13.50 14.75 10.84
CA ARG A 38 -13.13 13.80 11.91
C ARG A 38 -12.22 12.67 11.43
N GLY A 39 -11.53 12.90 10.32
CA GLY A 39 -10.66 11.91 9.68
C GLY A 39 -11.19 11.49 8.31
N THR A 40 -10.64 10.41 7.78
CA THR A 40 -10.96 9.95 6.43
C THR A 40 -12.43 9.57 6.30
N GLU A 41 -13.08 10.10 5.28
CA GLU A 41 -14.44 9.72 4.92
C GLU A 41 -14.50 8.22 4.54
N LEU A 42 -15.46 7.48 5.10
CA LEU A 42 -15.61 6.04 4.88
C LEU A 42 -15.90 5.71 3.42
N SER A 43 -16.69 6.53 2.73
CA SER A 43 -17.02 6.30 1.32
C SER A 43 -15.77 6.37 0.44
N TYR A 44 -14.95 7.41 0.66
CA TYR A 44 -13.68 7.58 -0.02
C TYR A 44 -12.73 6.42 0.26
N LEU A 45 -12.56 6.06 1.54
CA LEU A 45 -11.66 4.98 1.94
C LEU A 45 -12.08 3.63 1.33
N LYS A 46 -13.38 3.33 1.28
CA LYS A 46 -13.90 2.14 0.60
C LYS A 46 -13.56 2.14 -0.88
N SER A 47 -13.69 3.28 -1.57
CA SER A 47 -13.32 3.38 -2.98
C SER A 47 -11.82 3.18 -3.21
N LEU A 48 -10.99 3.75 -2.33
CA LEU A 48 -9.53 3.63 -2.41
C LEU A 48 -9.10 2.19 -2.16
N VAL A 49 -9.70 1.51 -1.17
CA VAL A 49 -9.44 0.10 -0.89
C VAL A 49 -9.84 -0.78 -2.07
N SER A 50 -10.99 -0.53 -2.70
CA SER A 50 -11.40 -1.29 -3.89
C SER A 50 -10.38 -1.12 -5.02
N TYR A 51 -9.93 0.11 -5.30
CA TYR A 51 -8.88 0.33 -6.28
C TYR A 51 -7.58 -0.40 -5.93
N TRP A 52 -7.15 -0.33 -4.66
CA TRP A 52 -5.92 -0.98 -4.21
C TRP A 52 -5.99 -2.50 -4.39
N LYS A 53 -7.11 -3.10 -4.01
CA LYS A 53 -7.33 -4.54 -4.13
C LYS A 53 -7.41 -5.00 -5.59
N ASP A 54 -8.21 -4.30 -6.40
CA ASP A 54 -8.68 -4.83 -7.69
C ASP A 54 -7.89 -4.32 -8.89
N HIS A 55 -7.19 -3.19 -8.76
CA HIS A 55 -6.61 -2.47 -9.89
C HIS A 55 -5.14 -2.08 -9.71
N TYR A 56 -4.67 -1.91 -8.48
CA TYR A 56 -3.31 -1.47 -8.24
C TYR A 56 -2.29 -2.62 -8.42
N ASP A 57 -1.45 -2.50 -9.45
CA ASP A 57 -0.38 -3.44 -9.73
C ASP A 57 0.91 -3.06 -8.99
N TRP A 58 1.15 -3.71 -7.85
CA TRP A 58 2.40 -3.54 -7.10
C TRP A 58 3.63 -3.96 -7.91
N ARG A 59 3.57 -5.02 -8.71
CA ARG A 59 4.73 -5.54 -9.45
C ARG A 59 5.16 -4.56 -10.53
N ALA A 60 4.21 -3.89 -11.18
CA ALA A 60 4.52 -2.79 -12.09
C ALA A 60 5.20 -1.62 -11.37
N LYS A 61 4.69 -1.21 -10.21
CA LYS A 61 5.30 -0.11 -9.42
C LYS A 61 6.68 -0.49 -8.89
N GLU A 62 6.86 -1.70 -8.39
CA GLU A 62 8.14 -2.23 -7.91
C GLU A 62 9.19 -2.20 -9.03
N SER A 63 8.82 -2.64 -10.23
CA SER A 63 9.68 -2.56 -11.41
C SER A 63 10.06 -1.12 -11.75
N GLU A 64 9.10 -0.19 -11.71
CA GLU A 64 9.34 1.24 -11.95
C GLU A 64 10.33 1.83 -10.94
N LEU A 65 10.13 1.59 -9.65
CA LEU A 65 11.01 2.07 -8.58
C LEU A 65 12.43 1.51 -8.73
N ASN A 66 12.55 0.23 -9.10
CA ASN A 66 13.83 -0.44 -9.31
C ASN A 66 14.58 0.00 -10.57
N ARG A 67 14.02 0.89 -11.40
CA ARG A 67 14.78 1.58 -12.47
C ARG A 67 15.77 2.59 -11.91
N LEU A 68 15.54 3.08 -10.69
CA LEU A 68 16.44 4.00 -10.01
C LEU A 68 17.58 3.24 -9.35
N SER A 69 18.78 3.83 -9.35
CA SER A 69 19.92 3.30 -8.60
C SER A 69 19.72 3.55 -7.11
N GLN A 70 19.54 2.46 -6.35
CA GLN A 70 19.27 2.50 -4.91
C GLN A 70 20.44 1.88 -4.13
N TYR A 71 20.71 2.39 -2.93
CA TYR A 71 21.82 1.95 -2.09
C TYR A 71 21.48 2.03 -0.60
N CYS A 72 22.12 1.20 0.22
CA CYS A 72 22.07 1.25 1.68
C CYS A 72 23.50 1.32 2.24
N CYS A 73 23.67 1.93 3.42
CA CYS A 73 24.92 1.90 4.16
C CYS A 73 24.65 1.81 5.67
N HIS A 74 25.62 1.26 6.40
CA HIS A 74 25.65 1.34 7.85
C HIS A 74 26.35 2.64 8.25
N ILE A 75 25.63 3.49 8.99
CA ILE A 75 26.08 4.80 9.46
C ILE A 75 26.61 4.68 10.88
#